data_AF-A0A9E1TUS2-F1
#
_entry.id   AF-A0A9E1TUS2-F1
#
_cell.length_a   1.000
_cell.length_b   1.000
_cell.length_c   1.000
_cell.angle_alpha   90.00
_cell.angle_beta   90.00
_cell.angle_gamma   90.00
#
_symmetry.space_group_name_H-M   'P 1'
#
loop_
_entity.id
_entity.type
_entity.pdbx_description
1 polymer ?
#
loop_
_entity_poly.entity_id
_entity_poly.type
_entity_poly.pdbx_seq_one_letter_code
_entity_poly.pdbx_strand_id
1 'polypeptide(L)' 'MLYFELGDFVTHPDCPDWGIGQVQSIVGMNVTVNFEHVGKQLINCVHVDLLVASEKNMTPPISS' A
#
# COMPACT_ATOMS: atom_id res chain seq x y z
N MET A 1 -0.08 16.00 -0.52
CA MET A 1 0.76 15.50 0.59
C MET A 1 0.33 14.08 0.82
N LEU A 2 1.27 13.13 0.97
CA LEU A 2 0.92 11.72 1.19
C LEU A 2 0.48 11.52 2.65
N TYR A 3 -0.55 10.70 2.86
CA TYR A 3 -1.11 10.39 4.18
C TYR A 3 -0.77 8.97 4.66
N PHE A 4 0.28 8.39 4.10
CA PHE A 4 0.80 7.06 4.43
C PHE A 4 2.32 7.08 4.36
N GLU A 5 2.94 6.13 5.03
CA GLU A 5 4.38 5.98 5.16
C GLU A 5 4.88 4.60 4.73
N LEU A 6 6.19 4.39 4.84
CA LEU A 6 6.82 3.10 4.55
C LEU A 6 6.22 2.01 5.43
N GLY A 7 5.78 0.91 4.83
CA GLY A 7 5.20 -0.23 5.54
C GLY A 7 3.68 -0.18 5.66
N ASP A 8 3.05 0.96 5.39
CA ASP A 8 1.59 1.08 5.39
C ASP A 8 0.95 0.23 4.31
N PHE A 9 -0.30 -0.16 4.57
CA PHE A 9 -1.14 -0.88 3.64
C PHE A 9 -2.08 0.08 2.94
N VAL A 10 -2.18 -0.08 1.63
CA VAL A 10 -2.96 0.80 0.75
C VAL A 10 -3.70 -0.01 -0.30
N THR A 11 -4.75 0.56 -0.86
CA THR A 11 -5.45 0.05 -2.03
C THR A 11 -5.44 1.06 -3.17
N HIS A 12 -5.46 0.56 -4.41
CA HIS A 12 -5.58 1.38 -5.59
C HIS A 12 -7.07 1.56 -5.94
N PRO A 13 -7.63 2.79 -5.93
CA PRO A 13 -9.07 3.00 -6.13
C PRO A 13 -9.56 2.53 -7.50
N ASP A 14 -8.76 2.72 -8.56
CA ASP A 14 -9.13 2.32 -9.92
C ASP A 14 -8.77 0.86 -10.26
N CYS A 15 -8.11 0.14 -9.35
CA CYS A 15 -7.65 -1.24 -9.57
C CYS A 15 -7.95 -2.09 -8.32
N PRO A 16 -9.24 -2.27 -7.96
CA PRO A 16 -9.63 -3.01 -6.77
C PRO A 16 -9.22 -4.51 -6.84
N ASP A 17 -9.05 -5.04 -8.05
CA ASP A 17 -8.62 -6.41 -8.31
C ASP A 17 -7.14 -6.65 -7.96
N TRP A 18 -6.33 -5.61 -7.77
CA TRP A 18 -4.91 -5.75 -7.39
C TRP A 18 -4.74 -6.21 -5.93
N GLY A 19 -5.78 -6.07 -5.12
CA GLY A 19 -5.77 -6.43 -3.70
C GLY A 19 -5.12 -5.35 -2.82
N ILE A 20 -4.80 -5.72 -1.58
CA ILE A 20 -4.09 -4.83 -0.66
C ILE A 20 -2.62 -4.79 -1.06
N GLY A 21 -2.00 -3.63 -0.97
CA GLY A 21 -0.58 -3.46 -1.24
C GLY A 21 0.18 -2.83 -0.07
N GLN A 22 1.44 -3.21 0.09
CA GLN A 22 2.32 -2.61 1.08
C GLN A 22 3.24 -1.57 0.45
N VAL A 23 3.32 -0.37 1.02
CA VAL A 23 4.25 0.68 0.59
C VAL A 23 5.69 0.26 0.90
N GLN A 24 6.53 0.15 -0.13
CA GLN A 24 7.94 -0.27 -0.03
C GLN A 24 8.94 0.87 -0.21
N SER A 25 8.58 1.91 -0.97
CA SER A 25 9.40 3.11 -1.13
C SER A 25 8.57 4.33 -1.51
N ILE A 26 9.05 5.52 -1.12
CA ILE A 26 8.45 6.81 -1.46
C ILE A 26 9.58 7.72 -1.95
N VAL A 27 9.50 8.14 -3.21
CA VAL A 27 10.46 9.07 -3.84
C VAL A 27 9.69 10.22 -4.45
N GLY A 28 9.58 11.31 -3.69
CA GLY A 28 8.66 12.41 -4.04
C GLY A 28 7.23 11.89 -4.04
N MET A 29 6.54 12.01 -5.18
CA MET A 29 5.17 11.49 -5.37
C MET A 29 5.14 10.11 -6.03
N ASN A 30 6.30 9.51 -6.34
CA ASN A 30 6.37 8.15 -6.86
C ASN A 30 6.48 7.17 -5.68
N VAL A 31 5.48 6.31 -5.56
CA VAL A 31 5.34 5.35 -4.46
C VAL A 31 5.42 3.95 -5.03
N THR A 32 6.37 3.15 -4.57
CA THR A 32 6.42 1.73 -4.91
C THR A 32 5.58 0.96 -3.90
N VAL A 33 4.59 0.22 -4.40
CA VAL A 33 3.69 -0.61 -3.59
C VAL A 33 3.77 -2.04 -4.10
N ASN A 34 3.86 -3.01 -3.19
CA ASN A 34 3.75 -4.42 -3.53
C ASN A 34 2.34 -4.92 -3.23
N PHE A 35 1.52 -5.04 -4.29
CA PHE A 35 0.14 -5.52 -4.24
C PHE A 35 0.08 -7.05 -4.24
N GLU A 36 -0.92 -7.62 -3.57
CA GLU A 36 -1.11 -9.06 -3.41
C GLU A 36 -1.21 -9.82 -4.74
N HIS A 37 -1.95 -9.29 -5.71
CA HIS A 37 -2.31 -10.06 -6.92
C HIS A 37 -1.44 -9.73 -8.14
N VAL A 38 -0.90 -8.51 -8.19
CA VAL A 38 -0.12 -8.03 -9.34
C VAL A 38 1.35 -7.75 -9.00
N GLY A 39 1.72 -7.92 -7.73
CA GLY A 39 3.07 -7.68 -7.25
C GLY A 39 3.44 -6.20 -7.20
N LYS A 40 4.71 -5.91 -7.47
CA LYS A 40 5.30 -4.58 -7.29
C LYS A 40 4.92 -3.63 -8.41
N GLN A 41 4.27 -2.53 -8.04
CA GLN A 41 3.88 -1.44 -8.94
C GLN A 41 4.42 -0.10 -8.46
N LEU A 42 4.79 0.75 -9.42
CA LEU A 42 5.15 2.14 -9.18
C LEU A 42 3.92 3.01 -9.45
N ILE A 43 3.44 3.68 -8.41
CA ILE A 43 2.27 4.54 -8.45
C ILE A 43 2.72 6.00 -8.40
N ASN A 44 2.20 6.82 -9.31
CA ASN A 44 2.43 8.25 -9.28
C ASN A 44 1.26 8.95 -8.59
N CYS A 45 1.49 9.35 -7.34
CA CYS A 45 0.50 10.02 -6.49
C CYS A 45 0.27 11.50 -6.83
N VAL A 46 0.81 11.99 -7.96
CA VAL A 46 0.30 13.22 -8.59
C VAL A 46 -1.05 12.95 -9.28
N HIS A 47 -1.26 11.73 -9.76
CA HIS A 47 -2.42 11.35 -10.57
C HIS A 47 -3.40 10.44 -9.84
N VAL A 48 -2.92 9.64 -8.88
CA VAL A 48 -3.73 8.67 -8.16
C VAL A 48 -3.51 8.79 -6.65
N ASP A 49 -4.59 9.02 -5.92
CA ASP A 49 -4.58 9.00 -4.47
C ASP A 49 -4.82 7.56 -3.96
N LEU A 50 -3.76 6.94 -3.43
CA LEU A 50 -3.88 5.64 -2.77
C LEU A 50 -4.67 5.79 -1.47
N LEU A 51 -5.55 4.82 -1.21
CA LEU A 51 -6.39 4.80 -0.01
C LEU A 51 -5.72 3.96 1.06
N VAL A 52 -5.61 4.49 2.28
CA VAL A 52 -5.10 3.71 3.43
C VAL A 52 -6.05 2.56 3.71
N ALA A 53 -5.52 1.34 3.66
CA ALA A 53 -6.23 0.14 4.05
C ALA A 53 -6.07 -0.04 5.56
N SER A 54 -7.19 -0.23 6.27
CA SER A 54 -7.22 -0.18 7.73
C SER A 54 -6.58 -1.37 8.46
N GLU A 55 -5.88 -2.31 7.80
CA GLU A 55 -5.30 -3.45 8.52
C GLU A 55 -3.95 -3.98 7.99
N LYS A 56 -2.96 -3.96 8.89
CA LYS A 56 -2.41 -5.20 9.46
C LYS A 56 -2.43 -5.11 10.99
N ASN A 57 -3.43 -5.71 11.62
CA ASN A 57 -3.31 -6.19 13.00
C ASN A 57 -2.28 -7.35 13.02
N MET A 58 -0.99 -7.02 12.99
CA MET A 58 0.10 -7.98 13.23
C MET A 58 0.38 -8.06 14.73
N THR A 59 -0.49 -8.74 15.46
CA THR A 59 -0.03 -9.59 16.57
C THR A 59 -0.55 -10.99 16.29
N PRO A 60 0.31 -11.95 15.92
CA PRO A 60 -0.04 -13.36 16.06
C PRO A 60 -0.44 -13.60 17.52
N PRO A 61 -1.43 -14.48 17.82
CA PRO A 61 -1.55 -14.98 19.18
C PRO A 61 -0.20 -15.59 19.55
N ILE A 62 0.46 -15.05 20.57
CA ILE A 62 1.60 -15.73 21.17
C ILE A 62 1.09 -17.11 21.60
N SER A 63 1.51 -18.15 20.88
CA SER A 63 1.42 -19.50 21.39
C SER A 63 2.43 -19.61 22.52
N SER A 64 1.96 -19.46 23.76
CA SER A 64 2.54 -20.00 25.00
C SER A 64 1.48 -19.96 26.09
#